data_AF-A0A1I5ES43-F1
#
_entry.id   AF-A0A1I5ES43-F1
#
_cell.length_a   1.000
_cell.length_b   1.000
_cell.length_c   1.000
_cell.angle_alpha   90.00
_cell.angle_beta   90.00
_cell.angle_gamma   90.00
#
_symmetry.space_group_name_H-M   'P 1'
#
loop_
_entity.id
_entity.type
_entity.pdbx_description
1 polymer ?
#
loop_
_entity_poly.entity_id
_entity_poly.type
_entity_poly.pdbx_seq_one_letter_code
_entity_poly.pdbx_strand_id
1 'polypeptide(L)'
;MIEGNKGYRFLIDAPQVSQWVSFLQTRGLVHDEDLADIRRDILVIKTREKKEAPLYLRALSAVGAVISGLLLIYLLYLFGLFDLGDMSLSINGLVFIGLSALLHAHGVRKTNLARDFYIQLALTWLQAGKVALVAGLAQIVHDAFGISWFWTVSAILGLIMLLSFLAFPSSIERFVSSFAFLVSLWICLLVDWSDQFELTGFVMMLIAHILALASFLRWPLVRQKLTSLYDALLLSLCLAVGVIQGFVSIGHEAWQDVSEEVKAFLGIGYRWSVEITLSLALIALIVWIAGRKGSLGREPVVASLLGAVALALLSNAGIILAIGLMILGFATHRPGHTLLGLLFALFFGFLYYYNLDLSLLQKSMILIVSGALLLLASGYIYWRGWYRQTGKARGAGT
;
A
#
# COMPACT_ATOMS: atom_id res chain seq x y z
N MET A 1 -2.33 -32.42 -31.65
CA MET A 1 -2.53 -30.95 -31.58
C MET A 1 -2.65 -30.57 -30.12
N ILE A 2 -1.57 -30.04 -29.55
CA ILE A 2 -1.38 -29.87 -28.10
C ILE A 2 -1.75 -28.44 -27.71
N GLU A 3 -2.50 -28.33 -26.61
CA GLU A 3 -3.00 -27.11 -25.96
C GLU A 3 -1.98 -25.96 -25.90
N GLY A 4 -2.22 -24.90 -26.69
CA GLY A 4 -1.36 -23.71 -26.81
C GLY A 4 -1.20 -22.83 -25.56
N ASN A 5 -1.70 -23.26 -24.40
CA ASN A 5 -1.53 -22.53 -23.13
C ASN A 5 -0.53 -23.20 -22.16
N LYS A 6 -0.11 -24.45 -22.43
CA LYS A 6 0.95 -25.12 -21.65
C LYS A 6 2.35 -24.84 -22.23
N GLY A 7 2.47 -24.66 -23.54
CA GLY A 7 3.76 -24.43 -24.22
C GLY A 7 4.47 -23.15 -23.79
N TYR A 8 3.76 -22.02 -23.66
CA TYR A 8 4.36 -20.76 -23.23
C TYR A 8 4.73 -20.73 -21.74
N ARG A 9 3.97 -21.46 -20.90
CA ARG A 9 4.28 -21.54 -19.47
C ARG A 9 5.57 -22.32 -19.24
N PHE A 10 5.74 -23.43 -19.96
CA PHE A 10 6.99 -24.20 -19.96
C PHE A 10 8.18 -23.39 -20.50
N LEU A 11 7.97 -22.57 -21.53
CA LEU A 11 9.01 -21.68 -22.07
C LEU A 11 9.41 -20.58 -21.08
N ILE A 12 8.47 -20.02 -20.30
CA ILE A 12 8.75 -18.95 -19.32
C ILE A 12 9.39 -19.49 -18.03
N ASP A 13 9.09 -20.74 -17.67
CA ASP A 13 9.70 -21.43 -16.52
C ASP A 13 11.05 -22.09 -16.89
N ALA A 14 11.48 -22.01 -18.17
CA ALA A 14 12.73 -22.60 -18.62
C ALA A 14 13.94 -21.81 -18.08
N PRO A 15 14.95 -22.47 -17.49
CA PRO A 15 16.23 -21.82 -17.24
C PRO A 15 16.77 -21.38 -18.61
N GLN A 16 17.06 -20.08 -18.78
CA GLN A 16 17.54 -19.42 -20.02
C GLN A 16 16.52 -18.64 -20.87
N VAL A 17 15.34 -18.28 -20.35
CA VAL A 17 14.40 -17.36 -21.04
C VAL A 17 15.09 -16.08 -21.57
N SER A 18 16.01 -15.49 -20.81
CA SER A 18 16.74 -14.29 -21.26
C SER A 18 17.58 -14.56 -22.50
N GLN A 19 18.14 -15.77 -22.65
CA GLN A 19 18.92 -16.18 -23.82
C GLN A 19 18.02 -16.46 -25.02
N TRP A 20 16.83 -17.04 -24.79
CA TRP A 20 15.79 -17.21 -25.82
C TRP A 20 15.26 -15.89 -26.36
N VAL A 21 15.00 -14.93 -25.48
CA VAL A 21 14.54 -13.58 -25.86
C VAL A 21 15.62 -12.86 -26.68
N SER A 22 16.89 -12.96 -26.28
CA SER A 22 17.98 -12.43 -27.10
C SER A 22 18.09 -13.15 -28.44
N PHE A 23 17.90 -14.48 -28.48
CA PHE A 23 17.95 -15.27 -29.72
C PHE A 23 16.85 -14.87 -30.70
N LEU A 24 15.63 -14.62 -30.21
CA LEU A 24 14.51 -14.12 -31.03
C LEU A 24 14.78 -12.71 -31.57
N GLN A 25 15.46 -11.86 -30.79
CA GLN A 25 15.90 -10.53 -31.22
C GLN A 25 16.97 -10.62 -32.32
N THR A 26 17.98 -11.49 -32.16
CA THR A 26 19.03 -11.69 -33.18
C THR A 26 18.48 -12.21 -34.51
N ARG A 27 17.34 -12.91 -34.47
CA ARG A 27 16.65 -13.46 -35.65
C ARG A 27 15.66 -12.49 -36.30
N GLY A 28 15.44 -11.31 -35.73
CA GLY A 28 14.50 -10.30 -36.27
C GLY A 28 13.04 -10.74 -36.25
N LEU A 29 12.68 -11.75 -35.43
CA LEU A 29 11.35 -12.36 -35.41
C LEU A 29 10.34 -11.59 -34.54
N VAL A 30 10.79 -10.57 -33.81
CA VAL A 30 9.99 -9.81 -32.84
C VAL A 30 10.38 -8.34 -32.93
N HIS A 31 9.40 -7.44 -33.01
CA HIS A 31 9.64 -5.99 -32.97
C HIS A 31 10.09 -5.54 -31.57
N ASP A 32 10.91 -4.49 -31.49
CA ASP A 32 11.51 -4.03 -30.22
C ASP A 32 10.47 -3.64 -29.16
N GLU A 33 9.29 -3.17 -29.57
CA GLU A 33 8.17 -2.86 -28.66
C GLU A 33 7.61 -4.12 -27.98
N ASP A 34 7.39 -5.19 -28.75
CA ASP A 34 6.91 -6.48 -28.23
C ASP A 34 7.93 -7.13 -27.29
N LEU A 35 9.22 -6.94 -27.58
CA LEU A 35 10.35 -7.45 -26.79
C LEU A 35 10.42 -6.80 -25.40
N ALA A 36 10.15 -5.49 -25.32
CA ALA A 36 10.09 -4.75 -24.06
C ALA A 36 8.93 -5.26 -23.18
N ASP A 37 7.79 -5.56 -23.77
CA ASP A 37 6.62 -6.07 -23.05
C ASP A 37 6.80 -7.54 -22.64
N ILE A 38 7.39 -8.38 -23.50
CA ILE A 38 7.76 -9.77 -23.15
C ILE A 38 8.74 -9.79 -21.96
N ARG A 39 9.79 -8.94 -21.97
CA ARG A 39 10.72 -8.85 -20.84
C ARG A 39 10.04 -8.41 -19.55
N ARG A 40 9.10 -7.46 -19.62
CA ARG A 40 8.31 -7.03 -18.45
C ARG A 40 7.45 -8.16 -17.92
N ASP A 41 6.79 -8.93 -18.78
CA ASP A 41 5.93 -10.05 -18.39
C ASP A 41 6.73 -11.17 -17.73
N ILE A 42 7.90 -11.51 -18.28
CA ILE A 42 8.83 -12.48 -17.70
C ILE A 42 9.29 -12.02 -16.32
N LEU A 43 9.61 -10.74 -16.14
CA LEU A 43 9.97 -10.18 -14.83
C LEU A 43 8.82 -10.28 -13.83
N VAL A 44 7.59 -9.99 -14.25
CA VAL A 44 6.38 -10.14 -13.42
C VAL A 44 6.20 -11.60 -12.97
N ILE A 45 6.39 -12.56 -13.88
CA ILE A 45 6.26 -13.99 -13.58
C ILE A 45 7.41 -14.49 -12.68
N LYS A 46 8.66 -14.09 -12.93
CA LYS A 46 9.80 -14.44 -12.09
C LYS A 46 9.69 -13.87 -10.67
N THR A 47 8.98 -12.75 -10.51
CA THR A 47 8.64 -12.20 -9.19
C THR A 47 7.73 -13.14 -8.40
N ARG A 48 6.97 -14.02 -9.06
CA ARG A 48 6.12 -15.05 -8.43
C ARG A 48 6.93 -16.20 -7.80
N GLU A 49 8.12 -16.50 -8.32
CA GLU A 49 8.96 -17.60 -7.83
C GLU A 49 9.80 -17.25 -6.60
N LYS A 50 10.11 -15.96 -6.39
CA LYS A 50 10.71 -15.55 -5.12
C LYS A 50 9.67 -15.75 -4.02
N LYS A 51 9.87 -16.78 -3.20
CA LYS A 51 9.15 -17.06 -1.95
C LYS A 51 9.41 -15.95 -0.92
N GLU A 52 9.06 -14.71 -1.23
CA GLU A 52 8.92 -13.67 -0.22
C GLU A 52 7.67 -13.99 0.60
N ALA A 53 7.74 -13.81 1.92
CA ALA A 53 6.60 -14.06 2.79
C ALA A 53 5.39 -13.22 2.32
N PRO A 54 4.19 -13.81 2.26
CA PRO A 54 2.96 -13.08 1.98
C PRO A 54 2.85 -11.79 2.79
N LEU A 55 2.27 -10.73 2.20
CA LEU A 55 2.15 -9.41 2.83
C LEU A 55 1.53 -9.49 4.23
N TYR A 56 0.49 -10.30 4.41
CA TYR A 56 -0.18 -10.47 5.71
C TYR A 56 0.74 -11.10 6.76
N LEU A 57 1.62 -12.04 6.39
CA LEU A 57 2.60 -12.61 7.32
C LEU A 57 3.66 -11.58 7.71
N ARG A 58 4.10 -10.75 6.76
CA ARG A 58 5.04 -9.66 7.03
C ARG A 58 4.42 -8.63 7.98
N ALA A 59 3.17 -8.23 7.73
CA ALA A 59 2.44 -7.31 8.59
C ALA A 59 2.19 -7.89 9.99
N LEU A 60 1.78 -9.16 10.09
CA LEU A 60 1.54 -9.82 11.37
C LEU A 60 2.82 -9.99 12.20
N SER A 61 3.92 -10.43 11.57
CA SER A 61 5.23 -10.55 12.23
C SER A 61 5.76 -9.19 12.67
N ALA A 62 5.58 -8.15 11.84
CA ALA A 62 5.92 -6.77 12.17
C ALA A 62 5.15 -6.25 13.38
N VAL A 63 3.82 -6.37 13.38
CA VAL A 63 2.96 -5.95 14.50
C VAL A 63 3.34 -6.71 15.77
N GLY A 64 3.56 -8.02 15.67
CA GLY A 64 4.00 -8.84 16.80
C GLY A 64 5.36 -8.40 17.35
N ALA A 65 6.32 -8.03 16.49
CA ALA A 65 7.62 -7.52 16.90
C ALA A 65 7.52 -6.14 17.58
N VAL A 66 6.66 -5.25 17.08
CA VAL A 66 6.41 -3.93 17.71
C VAL A 66 5.79 -4.11 19.09
N ILE A 67 4.72 -4.90 19.21
CA ILE A 67 4.06 -5.16 20.50
C ILE A 67 5.03 -5.79 21.49
N SER A 68 5.76 -6.82 21.06
CA SER A 68 6.75 -7.49 21.91
C SER A 68 7.89 -6.55 22.32
N GLY A 69 8.30 -5.65 21.41
CA GLY A 69 9.34 -4.66 21.69
C GLY A 69 8.90 -3.63 22.73
N LEU A 70 7.65 -3.16 22.64
CA LEU A 70 7.06 -2.27 23.65
C LEU A 70 6.97 -2.94 25.02
N LEU A 71 6.50 -4.20 25.06
CA LEU A 71 6.45 -4.99 26.30
C LEU A 71 7.84 -5.23 26.88
N LEU A 72 8.86 -5.46 26.04
CA LEU A 72 10.24 -5.61 26.47
C LEU A 72 10.78 -4.32 27.10
N ILE A 73 10.59 -3.16 26.48
CA ILE A 73 10.99 -1.88 27.05
C ILE A 73 10.31 -1.67 28.41
N TYR A 74 9.00 -1.90 28.47
CA TYR A 74 8.22 -1.75 29.69
C TYR A 74 8.72 -2.68 30.82
N LEU A 75 9.05 -3.93 30.49
CA LEU A 75 9.62 -4.89 31.43
C LEU A 75 10.97 -4.41 31.98
N LEU A 76 11.86 -3.93 31.11
CA LEU A 76 13.18 -3.43 31.52
C LEU A 76 13.08 -2.19 32.40
N TYR A 77 12.11 -1.32 32.12
CA TYR A 77 11.78 -0.17 32.96
C TYR A 77 11.31 -0.61 34.35
N LEU A 78 10.38 -1.56 34.45
CA LEU A 78 9.89 -2.07 35.73
C LEU A 78 10.98 -2.71 36.62
N PHE A 79 11.98 -3.36 36.00
CA PHE A 79 13.11 -3.92 36.74
C PHE A 79 14.18 -2.89 37.12
N GLY A 80 13.99 -1.60 36.78
CA GLY A 80 14.99 -0.56 37.03
C GLY A 80 16.27 -0.73 36.21
N LEU A 81 16.25 -1.57 35.16
CA LEU A 81 17.37 -1.76 34.23
C LEU A 81 17.39 -0.68 33.14
N PHE A 82 16.34 0.15 33.08
CA PHE A 82 16.13 1.10 32.01
C PHE A 82 15.62 2.42 32.60
N ASP A 83 16.44 3.47 32.47
CA ASP A 83 16.07 4.82 32.85
C ASP A 83 15.46 5.58 31.66
N LEU A 84 14.47 6.42 31.92
CA LEU A 84 13.72 7.19 30.92
C LEU A 84 14.39 8.52 30.56
N GLY A 85 15.60 8.79 31.07
CA GLY A 85 16.38 9.95 30.63
C GLY A 85 16.74 9.89 29.15
N ASP A 86 16.74 11.05 28.48
CA ASP A 86 16.80 11.19 27.02
C ASP A 86 18.08 10.59 26.42
N MET A 87 19.21 10.81 27.10
CA MET A 87 20.50 10.27 26.71
C MET A 87 20.57 8.75 26.95
N SER A 88 19.99 8.28 28.06
CA SER A 88 19.90 6.85 28.39
C SER A 88 19.05 6.10 27.36
N LEU A 89 17.88 6.64 27.02
CA LEU A 89 16.99 6.13 25.96
C LEU A 89 17.71 6.00 24.62
N SER A 90 18.43 7.05 24.20
CA SER A 90 19.17 7.05 22.94
C SER A 90 20.29 6.00 22.92
N ILE A 91 21.08 5.92 23.99
CA ILE A 91 22.20 4.96 24.10
C ILE A 91 21.67 3.54 24.15
N ASN A 92 20.68 3.25 25.00
CA ASN A 92 20.07 1.92 25.10
C ASN A 92 19.40 1.51 23.79
N GLY A 93 18.78 2.46 23.08
CA GLY A 93 18.23 2.26 21.75
C GLY A 93 19.28 1.76 20.76
N LEU A 94 20.45 2.41 20.70
CA LEU A 94 21.57 1.97 19.87
C LEU A 94 22.10 0.60 20.28
N VAL A 95 22.20 0.32 21.59
CA VAL A 95 22.64 -0.99 22.11
C VAL A 95 21.68 -2.09 21.66
N PHE A 96 20.36 -1.87 21.76
CA PHE A 96 19.36 -2.86 21.33
C PHE A 96 19.38 -3.09 19.82
N ILE A 97 19.58 -2.05 19.01
CA ILE A 97 19.76 -2.18 17.55
C ILE A 97 21.02 -2.99 17.24
N GLY A 98 22.13 -2.72 17.94
CA GLY A 98 23.38 -3.49 17.81
C GLY A 98 23.20 -4.95 18.18
N LEU A 99 22.53 -5.23 19.31
CA LEU A 99 22.22 -6.59 19.76
C LEU A 99 21.31 -7.30 18.75
N SER A 100 20.30 -6.62 18.21
CA SER A 100 19.47 -7.15 17.13
C SER A 100 20.30 -7.55 15.91
N ALA A 101 21.29 -6.74 15.50
CA ALA A 101 22.10 -7.05 14.34
C ALA A 101 22.94 -8.33 14.58
N LEU A 102 23.49 -8.50 15.78
CA LEU A 102 24.21 -9.70 16.20
C LEU A 102 23.29 -10.93 16.23
N LEU A 103 22.11 -10.81 16.83
CA LEU A 103 21.11 -11.89 16.89
C LEU A 103 20.66 -12.30 15.49
N HIS A 104 20.44 -11.34 14.59
CA HIS A 104 20.09 -11.61 13.20
C HIS A 104 21.23 -12.33 12.47
N ALA A 105 22.47 -11.85 12.60
CA ALA A 105 23.64 -12.49 12.01
C ALA A 105 23.85 -13.93 12.51
N HIS A 106 23.58 -14.18 13.80
CA HIS A 106 23.61 -15.51 14.38
C HIS A 106 22.46 -16.39 13.88
N GLY A 107 21.25 -15.85 13.82
CA GLY A 107 20.04 -16.54 13.41
C GLY A 107 20.12 -17.06 11.98
N VAL A 108 20.65 -16.26 11.04
CA VAL A 108 20.78 -16.66 9.62
C VAL A 108 21.63 -17.92 9.43
N ARG A 109 22.54 -18.24 10.35
CA ARG A 109 23.38 -19.45 10.29
C ARG A 109 22.70 -20.70 10.85
N LYS A 110 21.54 -20.58 11.51
CA LYS A 110 20.80 -21.69 12.12
C LYS A 110 19.80 -22.31 11.12
N THR A 111 19.34 -23.52 11.43
CA THR A 111 18.37 -24.26 10.63
C THR A 111 16.96 -24.22 11.24
N ASN A 112 15.94 -24.28 10.37
CA ASN A 112 14.52 -24.43 10.68
C ASN A 112 14.01 -23.52 11.82
N LEU A 113 13.48 -24.10 12.90
CA LEU A 113 12.78 -23.40 13.97
C LEU A 113 13.68 -22.41 14.72
N ALA A 114 14.94 -22.78 14.95
CA ALA A 114 15.89 -21.91 15.64
C ALA A 114 16.11 -20.62 14.83
N ARG A 115 16.21 -20.74 13.49
CA ARG A 115 16.35 -19.58 12.61
C ARG A 115 15.20 -18.60 12.79
N ASP A 116 13.97 -19.09 12.75
CA ASP A 116 12.77 -18.24 12.82
C ASP A 116 12.62 -17.60 14.21
N PHE A 117 12.96 -18.34 15.27
CA PHE A 117 13.02 -17.80 16.63
C PHE A 117 14.05 -16.67 16.77
N TYR A 118 15.29 -16.87 16.32
CA TYR A 118 16.33 -15.84 16.39
C TYR A 118 15.99 -14.62 15.53
N ILE A 119 15.38 -14.81 14.36
CA ILE A 119 14.94 -13.69 13.51
C ILE A 119 13.83 -12.89 14.20
N GLN A 120 12.81 -13.55 14.77
CA GLN A 120 11.73 -12.86 15.48
C GLN A 120 12.23 -12.15 16.75
N LEU A 121 13.16 -12.78 17.48
CA LEU A 121 13.82 -12.17 18.63
C LEU A 121 14.63 -10.95 18.21
N ALA A 122 15.45 -11.06 17.16
CA ALA A 122 16.20 -9.93 16.62
C ALA A 122 15.26 -8.78 16.22
N LEU A 123 14.17 -9.06 15.49
CA LEU A 123 13.18 -8.05 15.13
C LEU A 123 12.55 -7.38 16.36
N THR A 124 12.31 -8.13 17.44
CA THR A 124 11.76 -7.58 18.69
C THR A 124 12.73 -6.60 19.36
N TRP A 125 14.00 -6.99 19.50
CA TRP A 125 15.06 -6.10 20.00
C TRP A 125 15.26 -4.89 19.09
N LEU A 126 15.12 -5.06 17.78
CA LEU A 126 15.22 -3.97 16.80
C LEU A 126 14.11 -2.94 17.00
N GLN A 127 12.85 -3.38 17.11
CA GLN A 127 11.73 -2.47 17.33
C GLN A 127 11.82 -1.79 18.69
N ALA A 128 12.19 -2.51 19.74
CA ALA A 128 12.46 -1.92 21.06
C ALA A 128 13.55 -0.83 20.96
N GLY A 129 14.67 -1.15 20.32
CA GLY A 129 15.77 -0.22 20.12
C GLY A 129 15.37 1.03 19.33
N LYS A 130 14.55 0.86 18.29
CA LYS A 130 14.02 1.98 17.50
C LYS A 130 13.09 2.88 18.29
N VAL A 131 12.15 2.32 19.04
CA VAL A 131 11.23 3.12 19.86
C VAL A 131 12.02 3.92 20.90
N ALA A 132 12.97 3.28 21.60
CA ALA A 132 13.83 3.96 22.57
C ALA A 132 14.70 5.06 21.91
N LEU A 133 15.31 4.74 20.76
CA LEU A 133 16.15 5.69 20.03
C LEU A 133 15.33 6.89 19.52
N VAL A 134 14.15 6.65 18.96
CA VAL A 134 13.26 7.73 18.48
C VAL A 134 12.81 8.60 19.66
N ALA A 135 12.40 8.00 20.78
CA ALA A 135 11.96 8.75 21.96
C ALA A 135 13.09 9.64 22.51
N GLY A 136 14.28 9.08 22.72
CA GLY A 136 15.42 9.83 23.26
C GLY A 136 15.95 10.91 22.31
N LEU A 137 16.12 10.58 21.02
CA LEU A 137 16.59 11.57 20.05
C LEU A 137 15.54 12.65 19.77
N ALA A 138 14.25 12.31 19.78
CA ALA A 138 13.20 13.29 19.54
C ALA A 138 13.21 14.37 20.62
N GLN A 139 13.43 13.99 21.87
CA GLN A 139 13.52 14.94 22.98
C GLN A 139 14.76 15.83 22.88
N ILE A 140 15.93 15.24 22.64
CA ILE A 140 17.18 16.02 22.47
C ILE A 140 17.06 17.01 21.31
N VAL A 141 16.52 16.59 20.17
CA VAL A 141 16.38 17.45 18.98
C VAL A 141 15.28 18.50 19.17
N HIS A 142 14.16 18.13 19.81
CA HIS A 142 13.09 19.07 20.14
C HIS A 142 13.61 20.20 21.02
N ASP A 143 14.31 19.86 22.11
CA ASP A 143 14.85 20.83 23.05
C ASP A 143 15.96 21.69 22.43
N ALA A 144 16.77 21.11 21.53
CA ALA A 144 17.88 21.83 20.88
C ALA A 144 17.43 22.79 19.77
N PHE A 145 16.41 22.43 18.97
CA PHE A 145 16.03 23.19 17.78
C PHE A 145 14.67 23.89 17.88
N GLY A 146 13.86 23.59 18.90
CA GLY A 146 12.52 24.17 19.07
C GLY A 146 11.54 23.79 17.95
N ILE A 147 11.79 22.70 17.21
CA ILE A 147 10.91 22.17 16.16
C ILE A 147 9.74 21.44 16.82
N SER A 148 8.56 21.40 16.21
CA SER A 148 7.45 20.65 16.78
C SER A 148 7.80 19.17 17.00
N TRP A 149 7.24 18.60 18.07
CA TRP A 149 7.51 17.22 18.49
C TRP A 149 7.22 16.22 17.35
N PHE A 150 6.10 16.39 16.66
CA PHE A 150 5.67 15.47 15.59
C PHE A 150 6.63 15.49 14.40
N TRP A 151 7.01 16.68 13.90
CA TRP A 151 7.97 16.79 12.81
C TRP A 151 9.34 16.22 13.18
N THR A 152 9.77 16.42 14.44
CA THR A 152 11.02 15.86 14.95
C THR A 152 11.00 14.34 14.94
N VAL A 153 9.94 13.72 15.47
CA VAL A 153 9.74 12.26 15.44
C VAL A 153 9.71 11.75 14.00
N SER A 154 9.00 12.42 13.09
CA SER A 154 8.93 12.00 11.68
C SER A 154 10.28 12.10 10.97
N ALA A 155 11.06 13.16 11.20
CA ALA A 155 12.40 13.31 10.64
C ALA A 155 13.34 12.18 11.10
N ILE A 156 13.31 11.84 12.39
CA ILE A 156 14.11 10.74 12.94
C ILE A 156 13.66 9.39 12.37
N LEU A 157 12.35 9.14 12.26
CA LEU A 157 11.82 7.95 11.60
C LEU A 157 12.23 7.86 10.12
N GLY A 158 12.30 9.00 9.42
CA GLY A 158 12.80 9.09 8.05
C GLY A 158 14.28 8.71 7.95
N LEU A 159 15.11 9.19 8.88
CA LEU A 159 16.51 8.78 8.97
C LEU A 159 16.64 7.28 9.25
N ILE A 160 15.85 6.76 10.20
CA ILE A 160 15.82 5.32 10.53
C ILE A 160 15.36 4.50 9.33
N MET A 161 14.38 4.97 8.55
CA MET A 161 13.95 4.33 7.31
C MET A 161 15.13 4.22 6.34
N LEU A 162 15.83 5.32 6.07
CA LEU A 162 17.01 5.31 5.20
C LEU A 162 18.05 4.31 5.70
N LEU A 163 18.45 4.40 6.97
CA LEU A 163 19.40 3.48 7.59
C LEU A 163 18.95 2.01 7.49
N SER A 164 17.64 1.75 7.61
CA SER A 164 17.10 0.39 7.50
C SER A 164 17.22 -0.19 6.09
N PHE A 165 17.14 0.65 5.04
CA PHE A 165 17.41 0.21 3.67
C PHE A 165 18.89 -0.06 3.41
N LEU A 166 19.79 0.70 4.05
CA LEU A 166 21.23 0.51 3.90
C LEU A 166 21.76 -0.69 4.72
N ALA A 167 21.36 -0.80 5.99
CA ALA A 167 21.96 -1.73 6.95
C ALA A 167 21.27 -3.10 7.01
N PHE A 168 19.95 -3.16 6.85
CA PHE A 168 19.20 -4.40 7.06
C PHE A 168 18.77 -5.03 5.73
N PRO A 169 19.11 -6.32 5.46
CA PRO A 169 18.65 -7.04 4.28
C PRO A 169 17.19 -7.51 4.39
N SER A 170 16.61 -7.48 5.60
CA SER A 170 15.25 -7.97 5.86
C SER A 170 14.18 -7.10 5.20
N SER A 171 13.30 -7.73 4.42
CA SER A 171 12.16 -7.05 3.77
C SER A 171 11.06 -6.67 4.75
N ILE A 172 10.94 -7.37 5.88
CA ILE A 172 9.99 -7.05 6.97
C ILE A 172 10.41 -5.72 7.59
N GLU A 173 11.69 -5.57 7.89
CA GLU A 173 12.16 -4.37 8.59
C GLU A 173 12.09 -3.11 7.71
N ARG A 174 12.48 -3.24 6.43
CA ARG A 174 12.31 -2.17 5.45
C ARG A 174 10.85 -1.75 5.32
N PHE A 175 9.92 -2.71 5.39
CA PHE A 175 8.49 -2.44 5.34
C PHE A 175 8.04 -1.67 6.60
N VAL A 176 8.39 -2.15 7.81
CA VAL A 176 7.99 -1.50 9.08
C VAL A 176 8.50 -0.08 9.16
N SER A 177 9.78 0.14 8.82
CA SER A 177 10.40 1.45 8.88
C SER A 177 9.78 2.43 7.88
N SER A 178 9.53 1.97 6.65
CA SER A 178 8.85 2.79 5.63
C SER A 178 7.43 3.12 6.06
N PHE A 179 6.71 2.13 6.57
CA PHE A 179 5.32 2.30 6.99
C PHE A 179 5.21 3.26 8.17
N ALA A 180 6.05 3.10 9.20
CA ALA A 180 6.09 3.98 10.36
C ALA A 180 6.41 5.44 9.98
N PHE A 181 7.38 5.65 9.07
CA PHE A 181 7.70 6.98 8.56
C PHE A 181 6.54 7.60 7.76
N LEU A 182 5.94 6.85 6.84
CA LEU A 182 4.83 7.37 6.04
C LEU A 182 3.61 7.69 6.89
N VAL A 183 3.28 6.82 7.87
CA VAL A 183 2.21 7.06 8.84
C VAL A 183 2.52 8.27 9.72
N SER A 184 3.77 8.45 10.17
CA SER A 184 4.12 9.63 10.98
C SER A 184 3.98 10.92 10.19
N LEU A 185 4.29 10.94 8.89
CA LEU A 185 4.02 12.12 8.04
C LEU A 185 2.53 12.44 7.94
N TRP A 186 1.67 11.43 7.79
CA TRP A 186 0.22 11.64 7.82
C TRP A 186 -0.24 12.22 9.16
N ILE A 187 0.30 11.71 10.27
CA ILE A 187 -0.02 12.22 11.62
C ILE A 187 0.48 13.66 11.79
N CYS A 188 1.69 14.01 11.32
CA CYS A 188 2.19 15.38 11.40
C CYS A 188 1.25 16.36 10.70
N LEU A 189 0.79 16.02 9.50
CA LEU A 189 -0.15 16.84 8.72
C LEU A 189 -1.55 16.92 9.34
N LEU A 190 -1.93 15.95 10.17
CA LEU A 190 -3.24 15.91 10.85
C LEU A 190 -3.23 16.59 12.22
N VAL A 191 -2.08 16.64 12.91
CA VAL A 191 -1.99 17.14 14.29
C VAL A 191 -1.37 18.53 14.37
N ASP A 192 -0.34 18.80 13.57
CA ASP A 192 0.37 20.08 13.58
C ASP A 192 -0.33 21.08 12.64
N TRP A 193 -1.56 21.41 13.03
CA TRP A 193 -2.46 22.33 12.35
C TRP A 193 -1.94 23.77 12.47
N SER A 194 -1.15 24.21 11.49
CA SER A 194 -0.88 25.62 11.26
C SER A 194 -1.73 26.13 10.10
N ASP A 195 -2.58 27.12 10.38
CA ASP A 195 -3.75 27.58 9.61
C ASP A 195 -3.57 27.83 8.09
N GLN A 196 -2.35 27.88 7.55
CA GLN A 196 -2.10 28.27 6.16
C GLN A 196 -1.60 27.16 5.22
N PHE A 197 -1.07 26.04 5.75
CA PHE A 197 -0.39 25.03 4.91
C PHE A 197 -0.94 23.61 5.00
N GLU A 198 -1.95 23.36 5.83
CA GLU A 198 -2.42 21.99 6.13
C GLU A 198 -3.07 21.28 4.93
N LEU A 199 -4.10 21.88 4.33
CA LEU A 199 -4.81 21.26 3.21
C LEU A 199 -3.87 21.08 2.02
N THR A 200 -3.06 22.11 1.73
CA THR A 200 -2.07 22.08 0.66
C THR A 200 -1.04 20.98 0.91
N GLY A 201 -0.46 20.92 2.11
CA GLY A 201 0.52 19.90 2.50
C GLY A 201 -0.06 18.49 2.42
N PHE A 202 -1.28 18.30 2.91
CA PHE A 202 -2.00 17.05 2.84
C PHE A 202 -2.26 16.58 1.39
N VAL A 203 -2.81 17.46 0.55
CA VAL A 203 -3.08 17.16 -0.86
C VAL A 203 -1.79 16.90 -1.62
N MET A 204 -0.73 17.67 -1.36
CA MET A 204 0.58 17.43 -1.94
C MET A 204 1.15 16.08 -1.52
N MET A 205 0.99 15.68 -0.26
CA MET A 205 1.41 14.36 0.22
C MET A 205 0.61 13.22 -0.43
N LEU A 206 -0.70 13.42 -0.64
CA LEU A 206 -1.56 12.47 -1.35
C LEU A 206 -1.14 12.30 -2.81
N ILE A 207 -0.92 13.42 -3.51
CA ILE A 207 -0.43 13.43 -4.90
C ILE A 207 0.94 12.75 -4.96
N ALA A 208 1.85 13.09 -4.04
CA ALA A 208 3.18 12.47 -3.97
C ALA A 208 3.09 10.94 -3.76
N HIS A 209 2.19 10.46 -2.90
CA HIS A 209 1.94 9.02 -2.72
C HIS A 209 1.46 8.35 -4.01
N ILE A 210 0.49 8.95 -4.69
CA ILE A 210 -0.08 8.41 -5.93
C ILE A 210 0.98 8.40 -7.04
N LEU A 211 1.76 9.47 -7.19
CA LEU A 211 2.85 9.55 -8.15
C LEU A 211 3.95 8.53 -7.83
N ALA A 212 4.29 8.34 -6.56
CA ALA A 212 5.24 7.31 -6.14
C ALA A 212 4.74 5.91 -6.54
N LEU A 213 3.48 5.57 -6.25
CA LEU A 213 2.86 4.30 -6.66
C LEU A 213 2.84 4.14 -8.19
N ALA A 214 2.46 5.18 -8.93
CA ALA A 214 2.48 5.19 -10.39
C ALA A 214 3.89 4.97 -10.95
N SER A 215 4.91 5.57 -10.33
CA SER A 215 6.31 5.38 -10.72
C SER A 215 6.77 3.92 -10.56
N PHE A 216 6.35 3.25 -9.48
CA PHE A 216 6.61 1.81 -9.28
C PHE A 216 5.89 0.92 -10.30
N LEU A 217 4.72 1.34 -10.78
CA LEU A 217 4.02 0.63 -11.86
C LEU A 217 4.72 0.82 -13.21
N ARG A 218 5.27 2.02 -13.47
CA ARG A 218 6.02 2.31 -14.69
C ARG A 218 7.37 1.57 -14.74
N TRP A 219 8.06 1.46 -13.61
CA TRP A 219 9.39 0.84 -13.52
C TRP A 219 9.38 -0.45 -12.69
N PRO A 220 9.04 -1.60 -13.28
CA PRO A 220 8.88 -2.86 -12.55
C PRO A 220 10.17 -3.37 -11.89
N LEU A 221 11.34 -3.01 -12.43
CA LEU A 221 12.65 -3.35 -11.84
C LEU A 221 12.89 -2.64 -10.50
N VAL A 222 12.51 -1.37 -10.41
CA VAL A 222 12.63 -0.58 -9.18
C VAL A 222 11.66 -1.15 -8.14
N ARG A 223 10.43 -1.46 -8.56
CA ARG A 223 9.43 -2.13 -7.72
C ARG A 223 9.90 -3.48 -7.18
N GLN A 224 10.68 -4.24 -7.96
CA GLN A 224 11.22 -5.53 -7.50
C GLN A 224 12.29 -5.37 -6.41
N LYS A 225 13.11 -4.31 -6.47
CA LYS A 225 14.12 -4.06 -5.43
C LYS A 225 13.51 -3.43 -4.16
N LEU A 226 12.45 -2.64 -4.33
CA LEU A 226 11.80 -1.87 -3.27
C LEU A 226 10.38 -2.36 -2.99
N THR A 227 10.15 -3.68 -3.02
CA THR A 227 8.83 -4.28 -2.78
C THR A 227 8.25 -3.86 -1.43
N SER A 228 9.09 -3.81 -0.39
CA SER A 228 8.70 -3.37 0.95
C SER A 228 8.22 -1.92 1.00
N LEU A 229 8.86 -1.02 0.25
CA LEU A 229 8.45 0.39 0.19
C LEU A 229 7.13 0.54 -0.58
N TYR A 230 6.98 -0.18 -1.69
CA TYR A 230 5.72 -0.21 -2.46
C TYR A 230 4.55 -0.70 -1.60
N ASP A 231 4.73 -1.79 -0.86
CA ASP A 231 3.69 -2.32 0.03
C ASP A 231 3.39 -1.35 1.19
N ALA A 232 4.40 -0.65 1.73
CA ALA A 232 4.24 0.36 2.76
C ALA A 232 3.52 1.63 2.27
N LEU A 233 3.81 2.11 1.06
CA LEU A 233 3.10 3.23 0.41
C LEU A 233 1.62 2.91 0.21
N LEU A 234 1.32 1.69 -0.26
CA LEU A 234 -0.05 1.27 -0.47
C LEU A 234 -0.81 1.17 0.85
N LEU A 235 -0.22 0.55 1.88
CA LEU A 235 -0.87 0.41 3.19
C LEU A 235 -1.01 1.74 3.94
N SER A 236 -0.01 2.63 3.84
CA SER A 236 -0.10 3.97 4.45
C SER A 236 -1.13 4.86 3.75
N LEU A 237 -1.27 4.77 2.42
CA LEU A 237 -2.36 5.43 1.70
C LEU A 237 -3.73 4.92 2.15
N CYS A 238 -3.85 3.60 2.33
CA CYS A 238 -5.06 2.97 2.88
C CYS A 238 -5.40 3.50 4.28
N LEU A 239 -4.39 3.60 5.14
CA LEU A 239 -4.56 4.14 6.48
C LEU A 239 -4.92 5.63 6.44
N ALA A 240 -4.26 6.44 5.62
CA ALA A 240 -4.54 7.87 5.51
C ALA A 240 -5.99 8.14 5.07
N VAL A 241 -6.43 7.50 3.98
CA VAL A 241 -7.82 7.63 3.51
C VAL A 241 -8.80 7.12 4.56
N GLY A 242 -8.49 6.01 5.23
CA GLY A 242 -9.38 5.46 6.27
C GLY A 242 -9.46 6.29 7.54
N VAL A 243 -8.34 6.88 7.98
CA VAL A 243 -8.29 7.81 9.09
C VAL A 243 -9.15 9.04 8.75
N ILE A 244 -8.97 9.66 7.59
CA ILE A 244 -9.76 10.85 7.21
C ILE A 244 -11.24 10.53 7.12
N GLN A 245 -11.60 9.42 6.48
CA GLN A 245 -12.98 8.94 6.41
C GLN A 245 -13.58 8.74 7.80
N GLY A 246 -12.84 8.09 8.69
CA GLY A 246 -13.25 7.83 10.07
C GLY A 246 -13.39 9.12 10.87
N PHE A 247 -12.40 10.02 10.78
CA PHE A 247 -12.42 11.32 11.45
C PHE A 247 -13.56 12.20 10.94
N VAL A 248 -13.80 12.27 9.63
CA VAL A 248 -14.91 13.05 9.07
C VAL A 248 -16.26 12.46 9.48
N SER A 249 -16.40 11.13 9.46
CA SER A 249 -17.68 10.46 9.77
C SER A 249 -18.00 10.48 11.27
N ILE A 250 -17.03 10.14 12.12
CA ILE A 250 -17.22 10.05 13.59
C ILE A 250 -17.13 11.43 14.22
N GLY A 251 -16.27 12.31 13.69
CA GLY A 251 -16.09 13.67 14.17
C GLY A 251 -17.37 14.50 14.09
N HIS A 252 -18.21 14.25 13.09
CA HIS A 252 -19.49 14.96 12.94
C HIS A 252 -20.44 14.72 14.12
N GLU A 253 -20.42 13.51 14.70
CA GLU A 253 -21.29 13.15 15.83
C GLU A 253 -20.64 13.38 17.20
N ALA A 254 -19.34 13.06 17.35
CA ALA A 254 -18.68 13.06 18.65
C ALA A 254 -18.06 14.42 19.04
N TRP A 255 -17.89 15.35 18.10
CA TRP A 255 -17.13 16.59 18.32
C TRP A 255 -18.00 17.82 18.06
N GLN A 256 -19.15 17.89 18.75
CA GLN A 256 -20.11 18.99 18.60
C GLN A 256 -19.51 20.36 18.94
N ASP A 257 -18.47 20.41 19.78
CA ASP A 257 -17.79 21.63 20.25
C ASP A 257 -16.69 22.16 19.29
N VAL A 258 -16.46 21.50 18.15
CA VAL A 258 -15.49 21.99 17.16
C VAL A 258 -16.08 23.15 16.36
N SER A 259 -15.30 24.21 16.16
CA SER A 259 -15.73 25.43 15.46
C SER A 259 -16.29 25.11 14.06
N GLU A 260 -17.31 25.87 13.65
CA GLU A 260 -17.95 25.71 12.33
C GLU A 260 -16.96 25.90 11.16
N GLU A 261 -15.90 26.68 11.37
CA GLU A 261 -14.82 26.86 10.39
C GLU A 261 -14.04 25.55 10.14
N VAL A 262 -13.75 24.79 11.21
CA VAL A 262 -13.05 23.50 11.10
C VAL A 262 -13.96 22.44 10.46
N LYS A 263 -15.27 22.46 10.74
CA LYS A 263 -16.24 21.57 10.06
C LYS A 263 -16.34 21.88 8.56
N ALA A 264 -16.38 23.16 8.18
CA ALA A 264 -16.41 23.57 6.77
C ALA A 264 -15.11 23.19 6.04
N PHE A 265 -13.97 23.36 6.70
CA PHE A 265 -12.64 23.01 6.17
C PHE A 265 -12.46 21.50 5.98
N LEU A 266 -12.79 20.69 7.00
CA LEU A 266 -12.77 19.22 6.94
C LEU A 266 -13.81 18.67 5.95
N GLY A 267 -14.98 19.29 5.88
CA GLY A 267 -16.11 18.82 5.08
C GLY A 267 -15.94 19.05 3.58
N ILE A 268 -15.58 20.27 3.16
CA ILE A 268 -15.55 20.63 1.73
C ILE A 268 -14.14 20.50 1.17
N GLY A 269 -13.13 21.05 1.86
CA GLY A 269 -11.75 21.09 1.37
C GLY A 269 -11.11 19.72 1.25
N TYR A 270 -11.06 18.96 2.35
CA TYR A 270 -10.41 17.65 2.37
C TYR A 270 -11.18 16.59 1.60
N ARG A 271 -12.50 16.51 1.79
CA ARG A 271 -13.31 15.47 1.17
C ARG A 271 -13.21 15.51 -0.36
N TRP A 272 -13.48 16.67 -0.95
CA TRP A 272 -13.49 16.83 -2.41
C TRP A 272 -12.08 16.68 -2.99
N SER A 273 -11.06 17.25 -2.35
CA SER A 273 -9.69 17.11 -2.85
C SER A 273 -9.22 15.66 -2.87
N VAL A 274 -9.52 14.88 -1.83
CA VAL A 274 -9.20 13.44 -1.78
C VAL A 274 -10.01 12.66 -2.82
N GLU A 275 -11.32 12.89 -2.90
CA GLU A 275 -12.21 12.21 -3.86
C GLU A 275 -11.79 12.48 -5.31
N ILE A 276 -11.53 13.74 -5.67
CA ILE A 276 -11.07 14.13 -7.01
C ILE A 276 -9.72 13.49 -7.31
N THR A 277 -8.76 13.58 -6.38
CA THR A 277 -7.40 13.04 -6.60
C THR A 277 -7.42 11.52 -6.78
N LEU A 278 -8.18 10.79 -5.95
CA LEU A 278 -8.34 9.34 -6.08
C LEU A 278 -9.11 8.95 -7.34
N SER A 279 -10.09 9.75 -7.76
CA SER A 279 -10.84 9.50 -9.00
C SER A 279 -9.95 9.65 -10.23
N LEU A 280 -9.14 10.71 -10.28
CA LEU A 280 -8.13 10.89 -11.32
C LEU A 280 -7.11 9.74 -11.31
N ALA A 281 -6.69 9.29 -10.13
CA ALA A 281 -5.80 8.14 -10.00
C ALA A 281 -6.44 6.84 -10.51
N LEU A 282 -7.73 6.61 -10.24
CA LEU A 282 -8.48 5.46 -10.73
C LEU A 282 -8.63 5.47 -12.25
N ILE A 283 -8.99 6.63 -12.82
CA ILE A 283 -9.05 6.82 -14.28
C ILE A 283 -7.68 6.56 -14.92
N ALA A 284 -6.62 7.14 -14.36
CA ALA A 284 -5.26 6.94 -14.82
C ALA A 284 -4.85 5.46 -14.75
N LEU A 285 -5.26 4.73 -13.69
CA LEU A 285 -5.02 3.30 -13.55
C LEU A 285 -5.74 2.49 -14.65
N ILE A 286 -7.01 2.79 -14.94
CA ILE A 286 -7.78 2.14 -16.01
C ILE A 286 -7.11 2.39 -17.37
N VAL A 287 -6.75 3.64 -17.66
CA VAL A 287 -6.05 4.02 -18.88
C VAL A 287 -4.69 3.31 -18.99
N TRP A 288 -3.93 3.22 -17.91
CA TRP A 288 -2.64 2.51 -17.87
C TRP A 288 -2.81 1.03 -18.21
N ILE A 289 -3.83 0.36 -17.65
CA ILE A 289 -4.11 -1.06 -17.94
C ILE A 289 -4.57 -1.24 -19.39
N ALA A 290 -5.45 -0.38 -19.88
CA ALA A 290 -6.00 -0.46 -21.23
C ALA A 290 -4.96 -0.14 -22.32
N GLY A 291 -4.08 0.83 -22.05
CA GLY A 291 -2.99 1.26 -22.93
C GLY A 291 -1.95 0.16 -23.14
N ARG A 292 -1.65 -0.63 -22.10
CA ARG A 292 -0.77 -1.81 -22.23
C ARG A 292 -1.26 -2.85 -23.24
N LYS A 293 -2.56 -2.86 -23.55
CA LYS A 293 -3.17 -3.82 -24.48
C LYS A 293 -3.61 -3.18 -25.80
N GLY A 294 -3.20 -1.92 -26.07
CA GLY A 294 -3.62 -1.18 -27.27
C GLY A 294 -5.14 -1.03 -27.40
N SER A 295 -5.87 -1.02 -26.27
CA SER A 295 -7.32 -1.26 -26.24
C SER A 295 -8.18 -0.07 -25.80
N LEU A 296 -7.61 1.14 -25.82
CA LEU A 296 -8.22 2.35 -25.27
C LEU A 296 -9.61 2.68 -25.86
N GLY A 297 -9.85 2.34 -27.13
CA GLY A 297 -11.13 2.58 -27.80
C GLY A 297 -12.17 1.45 -27.67
N ARG A 298 -11.90 0.37 -26.93
CA ARG A 298 -12.86 -0.74 -26.83
C ARG A 298 -14.00 -0.37 -25.89
N GLU A 299 -15.23 -0.77 -26.26
CA GLU A 299 -16.45 -0.54 -25.47
C GLU A 299 -16.30 -0.83 -23.96
N PRO A 300 -15.65 -1.93 -23.52
CA PRO A 300 -15.52 -2.21 -22.08
C PRO A 300 -14.65 -1.18 -21.34
N VAL A 301 -13.65 -0.61 -22.00
CA VAL A 301 -12.77 0.42 -21.41
C VAL A 301 -13.55 1.72 -21.27
N VAL A 302 -14.29 2.12 -22.29
CA VAL A 302 -15.16 3.31 -22.25
C VAL A 302 -16.22 3.16 -21.15
N ALA A 303 -16.87 2.00 -21.06
CA ALA A 303 -17.82 1.70 -19.99
C ALA A 303 -17.19 1.76 -18.59
N SER A 304 -15.95 1.28 -18.45
CA SER A 304 -15.21 1.35 -17.17
C SER A 304 -14.85 2.80 -16.80
N LEU A 305 -14.49 3.63 -17.77
CA LEU A 305 -14.21 5.06 -17.55
C LEU A 305 -15.48 5.82 -17.14
N LEU A 306 -16.60 5.58 -17.83
CA LEU A 306 -17.89 6.14 -17.46
C LEU A 306 -18.31 5.67 -16.06
N GLY A 307 -18.10 4.40 -15.73
CA GLY A 307 -18.32 3.85 -14.41
C GLY A 307 -17.44 4.51 -13.33
N ALA A 308 -16.17 4.78 -13.62
CA ALA A 308 -15.27 5.47 -12.70
C ALA A 308 -15.70 6.93 -12.47
N VAL A 309 -16.15 7.64 -13.50
CA VAL A 309 -16.71 9.00 -13.37
C VAL A 309 -18.01 8.99 -12.57
N ALA A 310 -18.93 8.06 -12.86
CA ALA A 310 -20.15 7.93 -12.08
C ALA A 310 -19.85 7.59 -10.61
N LEU A 311 -18.87 6.72 -10.36
CA LEU A 311 -18.41 6.39 -9.02
C LEU A 311 -17.80 7.61 -8.32
N ALA A 312 -16.99 8.42 -9.01
CA ALA A 312 -16.42 9.64 -8.46
C ALA A 312 -17.49 10.65 -7.98
N LEU A 313 -18.61 10.73 -8.70
CA LEU A 313 -19.69 11.66 -8.40
C LEU A 313 -20.64 11.17 -7.30
N LEU A 314 -20.78 9.85 -7.15
CA LEU A 314 -21.79 9.24 -6.29
C LEU A 314 -21.20 8.60 -5.02
N SER A 315 -19.89 8.37 -5.00
CA SER A 315 -19.25 7.52 -4.01
C SER A 315 -18.25 8.28 -3.18
N ASN A 316 -17.83 7.63 -2.10
CA ASN A 316 -16.88 8.18 -1.16
C ASN A 316 -15.44 7.76 -1.51
N ALA A 317 -14.45 8.57 -1.12
CA ALA A 317 -13.02 8.33 -1.37
C ALA A 317 -12.56 6.90 -0.97
N GLY A 318 -13.09 6.36 0.13
CA GLY A 318 -12.79 4.99 0.57
C GLY A 318 -13.20 3.90 -0.43
N ILE A 319 -14.35 4.05 -1.08
CA ILE A 319 -14.85 3.09 -2.08
C ILE A 319 -14.07 3.21 -3.40
N ILE A 320 -13.72 4.44 -3.80
CA ILE A 320 -12.88 4.70 -4.98
C ILE A 320 -11.51 4.04 -4.80
N LEU A 321 -10.88 4.22 -3.62
CA LEU A 321 -9.64 3.55 -3.27
C LEU A 321 -9.79 2.03 -3.29
N ALA A 322 -10.87 1.49 -2.71
CA ALA A 322 -11.11 0.05 -2.65
C ALA A 322 -11.17 -0.60 -4.05
N ILE A 323 -11.91 0.02 -4.98
CA ILE A 323 -12.01 -0.43 -6.38
C ILE A 323 -10.65 -0.29 -7.07
N GLY A 324 -9.94 0.83 -6.84
CA GLY A 324 -8.58 1.02 -7.34
C GLY A 324 -7.62 -0.09 -6.89
N LEU A 325 -7.67 -0.48 -5.61
CA LEU A 325 -6.86 -1.58 -5.06
C LEU A 325 -7.22 -2.94 -5.64
N MET A 326 -8.51 -3.22 -5.86
CA MET A 326 -8.95 -4.46 -6.51
C MET A 326 -8.41 -4.56 -7.94
N ILE A 327 -8.57 -3.48 -8.72
CA ILE A 327 -8.06 -3.38 -10.10
C ILE A 327 -6.53 -3.50 -10.12
N LEU A 328 -5.85 -2.79 -9.22
CA LEU A 328 -4.39 -2.80 -9.09
C LEU A 328 -3.87 -4.19 -8.73
N GLY A 329 -4.49 -4.86 -7.76
CA GLY A 329 -4.12 -6.22 -7.35
C GLY A 329 -4.30 -7.24 -8.47
N PHE A 330 -5.38 -7.11 -9.25
CA PHE A 330 -5.60 -7.94 -10.43
C PHE A 330 -4.56 -7.67 -11.53
N ALA A 331 -4.28 -6.40 -11.83
CA ALA A 331 -3.32 -5.98 -12.85
C ALA A 331 -1.86 -6.31 -12.50
N THR A 332 -1.52 -6.33 -11.22
CA THR A 332 -0.18 -6.69 -10.72
C THR A 332 -0.05 -8.16 -10.33
N HIS A 333 -1.12 -8.95 -10.45
CA HIS A 333 -1.20 -10.35 -10.03
C HIS A 333 -0.82 -10.58 -8.56
N ARG A 334 -1.15 -9.62 -7.69
CA ARG A 334 -0.89 -9.69 -6.24
C ARG A 334 -2.22 -9.87 -5.49
N PRO A 335 -2.58 -11.11 -5.10
CA PRO A 335 -3.88 -11.37 -4.47
C PRO A 335 -4.07 -10.63 -3.15
N GLY A 336 -2.97 -10.31 -2.44
CA GLY A 336 -3.03 -9.51 -1.21
C GLY A 336 -3.62 -8.11 -1.40
N HIS A 337 -3.33 -7.45 -2.53
CA HIS A 337 -3.90 -6.12 -2.82
C HIS A 337 -5.37 -6.21 -3.20
N THR A 338 -5.77 -7.25 -3.93
CA THR A 338 -7.19 -7.50 -4.23
C THR A 338 -7.99 -7.81 -2.97
N LEU A 339 -7.44 -8.63 -2.07
CA LEU A 339 -8.07 -8.93 -0.78
C LEU A 339 -8.20 -7.68 0.08
N LEU A 340 -7.15 -6.84 0.15
CA LEU A 340 -7.20 -5.57 0.87
C LEU A 340 -8.26 -4.63 0.30
N GLY A 341 -8.34 -4.52 -1.04
CA GLY A 341 -9.38 -3.76 -1.71
C GLY A 341 -10.79 -4.28 -1.40
N LEU A 342 -10.99 -5.60 -1.35
CA LEU A 342 -12.27 -6.19 -0.96
C LEU A 342 -12.64 -5.86 0.49
N LEU A 343 -11.70 -5.97 1.43
CA LEU A 343 -11.92 -5.61 2.83
C LEU A 343 -12.28 -4.13 2.97
N PHE A 344 -11.59 -3.26 2.23
CA PHE A 344 -11.89 -1.82 2.18
C PHE A 344 -13.27 -1.55 1.57
N ALA A 345 -13.64 -2.25 0.51
CA ALA A 345 -14.96 -2.12 -0.11
C ALA A 345 -16.07 -2.52 0.87
N LEU A 346 -15.88 -3.60 1.63
CA LEU A 346 -16.83 -4.03 2.66
C LEU A 346 -16.91 -3.01 3.81
N PHE A 347 -15.77 -2.55 4.32
CA PHE A 347 -15.71 -1.61 5.43
C PHE A 347 -16.30 -0.24 5.07
N PHE A 348 -15.84 0.39 3.99
CA PHE A 348 -16.38 1.69 3.56
C PHE A 348 -17.78 1.58 2.97
N GLY A 349 -18.13 0.45 2.35
CA GLY A 349 -19.50 0.19 1.92
C GLY A 349 -20.46 0.13 3.11
N PHE A 350 -20.05 -0.52 4.19
CA PHE A 350 -20.80 -0.53 5.45
C PHE A 350 -20.92 0.88 6.03
N LEU A 351 -19.82 1.61 6.21
CA LEU A 351 -19.86 2.98 6.74
C LEU A 351 -20.74 3.91 5.88
N TYR A 352 -20.59 3.86 4.56
CA TYR A 352 -21.38 4.64 3.62
C TYR A 352 -22.88 4.34 3.74
N TYR A 353 -23.26 3.06 3.88
CA TYR A 353 -24.64 2.66 4.05
C TYR A 353 -25.26 3.17 5.37
N TYR A 354 -24.49 3.17 6.46
CA TYR A 354 -24.97 3.67 7.74
C TYR A 354 -25.07 5.19 7.79
N ASN A 355 -24.12 5.90 7.16
CA ASN A 355 -24.09 7.37 7.11
C ASN A 355 -25.13 7.99 6.17
N LEU A 356 -25.87 7.20 5.38
CA LEU A 356 -26.98 7.73 4.59
C LEU A 356 -28.12 8.18 5.51
N ASP A 357 -28.48 9.47 5.48
CA ASP A 357 -29.63 10.05 6.18
C ASP A 357 -30.95 9.66 5.50
N LEU A 358 -31.24 8.36 5.48
CA LEU A 358 -32.40 7.77 4.84
C LEU A 358 -33.12 6.85 5.81
N SER A 359 -34.44 6.75 5.64
CA SER A 359 -35.23 5.76 6.38
C SER A 359 -34.75 4.33 6.07
N LEU A 360 -34.96 3.40 7.02
CA LEU A 360 -34.62 1.98 6.85
C LEU A 360 -35.25 1.38 5.57
N LEU A 361 -36.46 1.82 5.23
CA LEU A 361 -37.16 1.41 4.01
C LEU A 361 -36.41 1.89 2.76
N GLN A 362 -36.02 3.17 2.69
CA GLN A 362 -35.24 3.70 1.57
C GLN A 362 -33.88 3.00 1.44
N LYS A 363 -33.18 2.76 2.55
CA LYS A 363 -31.91 2.02 2.55
C LYS A 363 -32.07 0.60 2.00
N SER A 364 -33.15 -0.11 2.38
CA SER A 364 -33.47 -1.44 1.84
C SER A 364 -33.79 -1.42 0.35
N MET A 365 -34.51 -0.39 -0.14
CA MET A 365 -34.80 -0.23 -1.56
C MET A 365 -33.52 0.03 -2.35
N ILE A 366 -32.61 0.86 -1.84
CA ILE A 366 -31.30 1.11 -2.47
C ILE A 366 -30.52 -0.20 -2.61
N LEU A 367 -30.54 -1.06 -1.58
CA LEU A 367 -29.86 -2.36 -1.62
C LEU A 367 -30.47 -3.30 -2.68
N ILE A 368 -31.80 -3.35 -2.77
CA ILE A 368 -32.51 -4.16 -3.77
C ILE A 368 -32.21 -3.63 -5.19
N VAL A 369 -32.31 -2.31 -5.40
CA VAL A 369 -32.08 -1.67 -6.70
C VAL A 369 -30.63 -1.81 -7.14
N SER A 370 -29.66 -1.60 -6.23
CA SER A 370 -28.24 -1.80 -6.54
C SER A 370 -27.91 -3.27 -6.82
N GLY A 371 -28.48 -4.21 -6.05
CA GLY A 371 -28.36 -5.65 -6.33
C GLY A 371 -28.93 -6.04 -7.70
N ALA A 372 -30.12 -5.55 -8.03
CA ALA A 372 -30.74 -5.77 -9.35
C ALA A 372 -29.90 -5.16 -10.47
N LEU A 373 -29.39 -3.94 -10.29
CA LEU A 373 -28.53 -3.26 -11.25
C LEU A 373 -27.21 -4.02 -11.47
N LEU A 374 -26.59 -4.54 -10.40
CA LEU A 374 -25.39 -5.37 -10.50
C LEU A 374 -25.65 -6.69 -11.24
N LEU A 375 -26.81 -7.32 -11.00
CA LEU A 375 -27.21 -8.53 -11.72
C LEU A 375 -27.45 -8.24 -13.21
N LEU A 376 -28.13 -7.14 -13.55
CA LEU A 376 -28.33 -6.71 -14.94
C LEU A 376 -26.99 -6.38 -15.62
N ALA A 377 -26.10 -5.67 -14.94
CA ALA A 377 -24.76 -5.37 -15.46
C ALA A 377 -23.95 -6.66 -15.68
N SER A 378 -23.99 -7.59 -14.73
CA SER A 378 -23.32 -8.90 -14.85
C SER A 378 -23.89 -9.72 -16.02
N GLY A 379 -25.22 -9.78 -16.14
CA GLY A 379 -25.92 -10.44 -17.24
C GLY A 379 -25.58 -9.81 -18.59
N TYR A 380 -25.50 -8.48 -18.66
CA TYR A 380 -25.09 -7.75 -19.87
C TYR A 380 -23.65 -8.06 -20.27
N ILE A 381 -22.71 -8.05 -19.31
CA ILE A 381 -21.31 -8.42 -19.54
C ILE A 381 -21.18 -9.87 -20.02
N TYR A 382 -21.96 -10.78 -19.43
CA TYR A 382 -21.99 -12.18 -19.82
C TYR A 382 -22.55 -12.35 -21.24
N TRP A 383 -23.66 -11.71 -21.55
CA TRP A 383 -24.32 -11.78 -22.85
C TRP A 383 -23.46 -11.22 -24.00
N ARG A 384 -22.81 -10.06 -23.79
CA ARG A 384 -21.87 -9.49 -24.77
C ARG A 384 -20.59 -10.33 -24.93
N GLY A 385 -20.39 -11.34 -24.08
CA GLY A 385 -19.26 -12.26 -24.18
C GLY A 385 -17.91 -11.60 -23.87
N TRP A 386 -17.90 -10.46 -23.18
CA TRP A 386 -16.67 -9.75 -22.81
C TRP A 386 -15.76 -10.62 -21.93
N TYR A 387 -16.34 -11.53 -21.15
CA TYR A 387 -15.61 -12.55 -20.38
C TYR A 387 -14.82 -13.54 -21.25
N ARG A 388 -15.27 -13.82 -22.49
CA ARG A 388 -14.66 -14.82 -23.40
C ARG A 388 -13.58 -14.24 -24.32
N GLN A 389 -13.56 -12.93 -24.56
CA GLN A 389 -12.60 -12.31 -25.49
C GLN A 389 -11.16 -12.29 -24.97
N THR A 390 -10.93 -12.44 -23.67
CA THR A 390 -9.60 -12.66 -23.09
C THR A 390 -8.99 -14.02 -23.48
N GLY A 391 -9.80 -14.99 -23.92
CA GLY A 391 -9.34 -16.30 -24.40
C GLY A 391 -9.18 -16.41 -25.93
N LYS A 392 -9.98 -15.68 -26.71
CA LYS A 392 -10.03 -15.84 -28.19
C LYS A 392 -9.07 -14.93 -28.98
N ALA A 393 -8.55 -13.85 -28.40
CA ALA A 393 -7.58 -12.98 -29.09
C ALA A 393 -6.21 -13.64 -29.38
N ARG A 394 -6.01 -14.91 -29.02
CA ARG A 394 -4.82 -15.72 -29.34
C ARG A 394 -5.03 -16.74 -30.47
N GLY A 395 -6.20 -16.75 -31.12
CA GLY A 395 -6.53 -17.75 -32.15
C GLY A 395 -6.93 -17.20 -33.52
N ALA A 396 -6.92 -15.87 -33.72
CA ALA A 396 -7.27 -15.24 -34.99
C ALA A 396 -6.07 -14.46 -35.51
N GLY A 397 -5.11 -15.23 -36.03
CA GLY A 397 -3.89 -14.77 -36.68
C GLY A 397 -3.30 -15.97 -37.40
N THR A 398 -4.10 -16.55 -38.29
CA THR A 398 -3.60 -17.40 -39.39
C THR A 398 -3.10 -16.51 -40.49
#